data_AF-A0A1Z3HTD0-F1
#
_entry.id   AF-A0A1Z3HTD0-F1
#
_cell.length_a   1.000
_cell.length_b   1.000
_cell.length_c   1.000
_cell.angle_alpha   90.00
_cell.angle_beta   90.00
_cell.angle_gamma   90.00
#
_symmetry.space_group_name_H-M   'P 1'
#
loop_
_entity.id
_entity.type
_entity.pdbx_description
1 polymer ?
#
loop_
_entity_poly.entity_id
_entity_poly.type
_entity_poly.pdbx_seq_one_letter_code
_entity_poly.pdbx_strand_id
1 'polypeptide(L)'
;MTSKSIIQFRSEWRKAVHETLVASSATAGVVFGGVRLLKEFGLLTAVSIQSTGSIGLLAAFSICLAGGLIATLVRMTNRYIKVKDNIHLSVDKDEVILDLLNELFDERRHDEVIIIGFTLSRILWVQGRWQTRVAIGYLLEKSAITTSEPNYEVYLHALVDMIGWTSAMLGDHVTGEMYLKRAVQYSNEHISKSPACAYYLAKGYRHLGGIAYRKENFSADGGAKFWLDKALESAENISLDTKKQEMVAGIEYGISEIFIRQESYCEAEKHSLKSEKIYTDIGDEVRKIKVLNQKGQIYFSKNAYPQAYSAYSQAIFLAERDSRKEQRAEAYYGLGLLYLAEAQISKGQTRSKKRNKAIENLEKARNFMEEIGIDSDYIFGIEKEIKRAKLFK
;
A
#
# COMPACT_ATOMS: atom_id res chain seq x y z
N MET A 1 0.39 -20.89 -34.29
CA MET A 1 1.10 -22.13 -33.85
C MET A 1 0.37 -23.34 -34.42
N THR A 2 1.07 -24.35 -34.94
CA THR A 2 0.49 -25.67 -35.25
C THR A 2 0.38 -26.52 -33.99
N SER A 3 -0.73 -27.25 -33.83
CA SER A 3 -1.10 -28.01 -32.61
C SER A 3 -0.01 -28.93 -32.03
N LYS A 4 0.89 -29.46 -32.87
CA LYS A 4 1.98 -30.36 -32.45
C LYS A 4 3.04 -29.68 -31.56
N SER A 5 3.39 -28.41 -31.81
CA SER A 5 4.42 -27.73 -31.01
C SER A 5 3.92 -27.36 -29.61
N ILE A 6 2.62 -27.10 -29.48
CA ILE A 6 1.96 -26.81 -28.19
C ILE A 6 1.89 -28.07 -27.33
N ILE A 7 1.59 -29.22 -27.92
CA ILE A 7 1.50 -30.50 -27.19
C ILE A 7 2.88 -30.94 -26.67
N GLN A 8 3.92 -30.79 -27.49
CA GLN A 8 5.29 -31.13 -27.10
C GLN A 8 5.81 -30.17 -26.01
N PHE A 9 5.55 -28.87 -26.14
CA PHE A 9 5.85 -27.88 -25.11
C PHE A 9 5.16 -28.19 -23.77
N ARG A 10 3.86 -28.53 -23.80
CA ARG A 10 3.09 -28.90 -22.59
C ARG A 10 3.64 -30.15 -21.90
N SER A 11 4.16 -31.12 -22.66
CA SER A 11 4.78 -32.32 -22.11
C SER A 11 6.11 -32.04 -21.43
N GLU A 12 6.97 -31.23 -22.05
CA GLU A 12 8.26 -30.83 -21.47
C GLU A 12 8.08 -29.90 -20.26
N TRP A 13 7.06 -29.05 -20.27
CA TRP A 13 6.66 -28.18 -19.17
C TRP A 13 6.22 -28.96 -17.92
N ARG A 14 5.32 -29.95 -18.09
CA ARG A 14 4.88 -30.83 -16.98
C ARG A 14 6.04 -31.56 -16.32
N LYS A 15 6.99 -32.04 -17.11
CA LYS A 15 8.17 -32.75 -16.62
C LYS A 15 9.07 -31.84 -15.78
N ALA A 16 9.34 -30.62 -16.27
CA ALA A 16 10.19 -29.66 -15.57
C ALA A 16 9.56 -29.14 -14.26
N VAL A 17 8.25 -28.90 -14.23
CA VAL A 17 7.53 -28.47 -13.02
C VAL A 17 7.54 -29.59 -11.96
N HIS A 18 7.26 -30.82 -12.37
CA HIS A 18 7.28 -31.97 -11.48
C HIS A 18 8.68 -32.23 -10.89
N GLU A 19 9.73 -32.21 -11.72
CA GLU A 19 11.11 -32.39 -11.25
C GLU A 19 11.57 -31.27 -10.30
N THR A 20 11.12 -30.04 -10.50
CA THR A 20 11.48 -28.88 -9.65
C THR A 20 10.76 -28.93 -8.30
N LEU A 21 9.49 -29.33 -8.28
CA LEU A 21 8.72 -29.51 -7.05
C LEU A 21 9.23 -30.71 -6.24
N VAL A 22 9.55 -31.82 -6.89
CA VAL A 22 10.18 -32.98 -6.25
C VAL A 22 11.55 -32.62 -5.67
N ALA A 23 12.37 -31.85 -6.39
CA ALA A 23 13.67 -31.37 -5.88
C ALA A 23 13.54 -30.40 -4.68
N SER A 24 12.43 -29.65 -4.57
CA SER A 24 12.15 -28.79 -3.41
C SER A 24 11.68 -29.54 -2.16
N SER A 25 11.26 -30.80 -2.32
CA SER A 25 10.82 -31.69 -1.23
C SER A 25 11.94 -32.57 -0.63
N ALA A 26 13.11 -32.62 -1.28
CA ALA A 26 14.28 -33.37 -0.82
C ALA A 26 15.28 -32.45 -0.08
N THR A 27 15.50 -32.72 1.20
CA THR A 27 16.25 -31.90 2.15
C THR A 27 17.78 -31.88 1.90
N ALA A 28 18.41 -30.82 2.41
CA ALA A 28 19.84 -30.65 2.78
C ALA A 28 20.87 -30.07 1.77
N GLY A 29 20.56 -29.87 0.48
CA GLY A 29 21.53 -29.30 -0.47
C GLY A 29 21.54 -27.76 -0.63
N VAL A 30 20.51 -27.07 -0.14
CA VAL A 30 20.17 -25.70 -0.58
C VAL A 30 20.90 -24.58 0.18
N VAL A 31 21.51 -24.89 1.33
CA VAL A 31 22.10 -23.88 2.24
C VAL A 31 23.31 -23.14 1.62
N PHE A 32 24.10 -23.80 0.78
CA PHE A 32 25.32 -23.19 0.22
C PHE A 32 25.12 -22.54 -1.17
N GLY A 33 24.13 -22.99 -1.95
CA GLY A 33 23.84 -22.45 -3.29
C GLY A 33 23.11 -21.11 -3.28
N GLY A 34 22.15 -20.94 -2.38
CA GLY A 34 21.34 -19.71 -2.29
C GLY A 34 22.11 -18.48 -1.82
N VAL A 35 23.08 -18.67 -0.89
CA VAL A 35 23.92 -17.60 -0.35
C VAL A 35 24.88 -17.02 -1.41
N ARG A 36 25.32 -17.85 -2.37
CA ARG A 36 26.21 -17.43 -3.47
C ARG A 36 25.47 -16.59 -4.51
N LEU A 37 24.24 -16.98 -4.87
CA LEU A 37 23.38 -16.25 -5.81
C LEU A 37 22.93 -14.88 -5.26
N LEU A 38 22.58 -14.79 -3.97
CA LEU A 38 22.19 -13.52 -3.36
C LEU A 38 23.35 -12.50 -3.25
N LYS A 39 24.60 -12.99 -3.18
CA LYS A 39 25.82 -12.15 -3.25
C LYS A 39 26.09 -11.63 -4.66
N GLU A 40 25.86 -12.43 -5.70
CA GLU A 40 26.09 -12.04 -7.10
C GLU A 40 25.13 -10.94 -7.58
N PHE A 41 23.94 -10.83 -6.98
CA PHE A 41 22.94 -9.80 -7.32
C PHE A 41 22.88 -8.62 -6.33
N GLY A 42 23.81 -8.52 -5.37
CA GLY A 42 23.91 -7.37 -4.45
C GLY A 42 22.74 -7.22 -3.45
N LEU A 43 21.93 -8.27 -3.26
CA LEU A 43 20.69 -8.24 -2.45
C LEU A 43 20.90 -8.63 -0.98
N LEU A 44 22.14 -8.88 -0.56
CA LEU A 44 22.53 -9.15 0.82
C LEU A 44 23.37 -7.99 1.34
N THR A 45 22.75 -7.01 2.01
CA THR A 45 23.46 -6.24 3.04
C THR A 45 23.59 -7.13 4.26
N ALA A 46 24.82 -7.33 4.74
CA ALA A 46 25.16 -8.28 5.78
C ALA A 46 24.26 -8.14 7.02
N VAL A 47 23.27 -9.02 7.16
CA VAL A 47 22.63 -9.28 8.44
C VAL A 47 23.50 -10.33 9.12
N SER A 48 24.29 -9.92 10.10
CA SER A 48 24.92 -10.84 11.04
C SER A 48 23.81 -11.43 11.92
N ILE A 49 23.17 -12.51 11.47
CA ILE A 49 22.27 -13.29 12.32
C ILE A 49 23.15 -14.08 13.29
N GLN A 50 23.55 -13.43 14.39
CA GLN A 50 23.98 -14.14 15.60
C GLN A 50 22.70 -14.61 16.33
N SER A 51 22.05 -15.66 15.83
CA SER A 51 21.10 -16.40 16.66
C SER A 51 21.16 -17.89 16.31
N THR A 52 21.75 -18.66 17.23
CA THR A 52 21.87 -20.13 17.17
C THR A 52 20.57 -20.82 17.59
N GLY A 53 19.42 -20.22 17.27
CA GLY A 53 18.09 -20.70 17.65
C GLY A 53 17.24 -21.09 16.45
N SER A 54 16.29 -22.01 16.66
CA SER A 54 15.32 -22.51 15.67
C SER A 54 14.56 -21.42 14.91
N ILE A 55 14.40 -20.23 15.50
CA ILE A 55 13.76 -19.05 14.90
C ILE A 55 14.65 -18.41 13.79
N GLY A 56 15.97 -18.37 13.98
CA GLY A 56 16.92 -17.85 12.98
C GLY A 56 16.99 -18.76 11.76
N LEU A 57 16.89 -20.08 11.98
CA LEU A 57 16.79 -21.09 10.93
C LEU A 57 15.47 -20.97 10.15
N LEU A 58 14.33 -20.78 10.82
CA LEU A 58 13.03 -20.56 10.16
C LEU A 58 12.99 -19.28 9.33
N ALA A 59 13.56 -18.17 9.84
CA ALA A 59 13.66 -16.92 9.10
C ALA A 59 14.56 -17.06 7.85
N ALA A 60 15.71 -17.73 7.98
CA ALA A 60 16.58 -18.05 6.85
C ALA A 60 15.91 -19.00 5.85
N PHE A 61 15.11 -19.96 6.33
CA PHE A 61 14.37 -20.90 5.48
C PHE A 61 13.28 -20.18 4.67
N SER A 62 12.51 -19.28 5.30
CA SER A 62 11.50 -18.46 4.63
C SER A 62 12.10 -17.50 3.60
N ILE A 63 13.26 -16.90 3.89
CA ILE A 63 14.00 -16.05 2.94
C ILE A 63 14.53 -16.88 1.76
N CYS A 64 15.03 -18.10 2.01
CA CYS A 64 15.49 -19.01 0.97
C CYS A 64 14.34 -19.58 0.11
N LEU A 65 13.18 -19.87 0.70
CA LEU A 65 11.97 -20.28 -0.02
C LEU A 65 11.44 -19.16 -0.90
N ALA A 66 11.36 -17.93 -0.36
CA ALA A 66 11.01 -16.75 -1.14
C ALA A 66 12.02 -16.50 -2.27
N GLY A 67 13.33 -16.62 -1.98
CA GLY A 67 14.40 -16.49 -2.97
C GLY A 67 14.36 -17.58 -4.06
N GLY A 68 14.03 -18.82 -3.70
CA GLY A 68 13.86 -19.95 -4.62
C GLY A 68 12.62 -19.79 -5.51
N LEU A 69 11.51 -19.31 -4.94
CA LEU A 69 10.30 -18.98 -5.68
C LEU A 69 10.54 -17.82 -6.65
N ILE A 70 11.20 -16.76 -6.19
CA ILE A 70 11.62 -15.61 -7.01
C ILE A 70 12.58 -16.06 -8.11
N ALA A 71 13.57 -16.90 -7.81
CA ALA A 71 14.50 -17.42 -8.82
C ALA A 71 13.79 -18.31 -9.85
N THR A 72 12.76 -19.06 -9.44
CA THR A 72 11.95 -19.88 -10.33
C THR A 72 11.06 -19.00 -11.21
N LEU A 73 10.37 -18.01 -10.63
CA LEU A 73 9.63 -16.98 -11.36
C LEU A 73 10.52 -16.22 -12.34
N VAL A 74 11.72 -15.81 -11.94
CA VAL A 74 12.70 -15.13 -12.82
C VAL A 74 13.18 -16.05 -13.93
N ARG A 75 13.48 -17.33 -13.65
CA ARG A 75 13.86 -18.31 -14.68
C ARG A 75 12.71 -18.58 -15.65
N MET A 76 11.48 -18.71 -15.17
CA MET A 76 10.29 -18.90 -15.99
C MET A 76 10.02 -17.67 -16.86
N THR A 77 10.10 -16.48 -16.28
CA THR A 77 9.95 -15.20 -16.98
C THR A 77 11.05 -15.05 -18.04
N ASN A 78 12.30 -15.37 -17.73
CA ASN A 78 13.42 -15.32 -18.69
C ASN A 78 13.30 -16.37 -19.79
N ARG A 79 12.73 -17.55 -19.51
CA ARG A 79 12.50 -18.60 -20.53
C ARG A 79 11.35 -18.22 -21.45
N TYR A 80 10.28 -17.64 -20.91
CA TYR A 80 9.15 -17.09 -21.67
C TYR A 80 9.60 -15.91 -22.55
N ILE A 81 10.38 -14.97 -21.98
CA ILE A 81 11.00 -13.86 -22.73
C ILE A 81 11.91 -14.41 -23.83
N LYS A 82 12.76 -15.41 -23.58
CA LYS A 82 13.59 -16.02 -24.64
C LYS A 82 12.80 -16.68 -25.78
N VAL A 83 11.64 -17.29 -25.47
CA VAL A 83 10.77 -17.89 -26.49
C VAL A 83 10.06 -16.81 -27.32
N LYS A 84 9.72 -15.66 -26.70
CA LYS A 84 9.10 -14.52 -27.38
C LYS A 84 10.11 -13.57 -28.04
N ASP A 85 11.36 -13.46 -27.57
CA ASP A 85 12.42 -12.61 -28.15
C ASP A 85 12.88 -13.10 -29.53
N ASN A 86 12.66 -14.37 -29.87
CA ASN A 86 12.76 -14.86 -31.25
C ASN A 86 11.67 -14.25 -32.19
N ILE A 87 10.75 -13.45 -31.64
CA ILE A 87 9.63 -12.78 -32.31
C ILE A 87 9.50 -11.38 -31.68
N HIS A 88 10.34 -10.40 -32.04
CA HIS A 88 10.34 -9.01 -31.50
C HIS A 88 8.98 -8.48 -30.99
N LEU A 89 8.65 -8.77 -29.73
CA LEU A 89 7.40 -8.41 -29.07
C LEU A 89 7.74 -7.89 -27.69
N SER A 90 7.42 -6.63 -27.41
CA SER A 90 7.45 -6.08 -26.06
C SER A 90 6.47 -6.86 -25.19
N VAL A 91 6.96 -7.56 -24.18
CA VAL A 91 6.13 -8.37 -23.28
C VAL A 91 5.62 -7.51 -22.12
N ASP A 92 4.31 -7.38 -21.97
CA ASP A 92 3.73 -6.78 -20.77
C ASP A 92 3.89 -7.75 -19.58
N LYS A 93 4.60 -7.29 -18.55
CA LYS A 93 4.81 -8.06 -17.32
C LYS A 93 3.50 -8.39 -16.59
N ASP A 94 2.48 -7.53 -16.69
CA ASP A 94 1.17 -7.78 -16.07
C ASP A 94 0.41 -8.90 -16.79
N GLU A 95 0.44 -8.91 -18.12
CA GLU A 95 -0.16 -9.97 -18.94
C GLU A 95 0.45 -11.34 -18.59
N VAL A 96 1.79 -11.42 -18.49
CA VAL A 96 2.49 -12.66 -18.12
C VAL A 96 2.09 -13.18 -16.74
N ILE A 97 1.96 -12.29 -15.75
CA ILE A 97 1.57 -12.67 -14.39
C ILE A 97 0.12 -13.18 -14.39
N LEU A 98 -0.78 -12.50 -15.10
CA LEU A 98 -2.18 -12.90 -15.19
C LEU A 98 -2.35 -14.22 -15.95
N ASP A 99 -1.65 -14.40 -17.07
CA ASP A 99 -1.66 -15.65 -17.82
C ASP A 99 -1.23 -16.84 -16.95
N LEU A 100 -0.14 -16.67 -16.20
CA LEU A 100 0.34 -17.68 -15.25
C LEU A 100 -0.72 -18.02 -14.21
N LEU A 101 -1.31 -17.01 -13.57
CA LEU A 101 -2.29 -17.23 -12.50
C LEU A 101 -3.59 -17.84 -13.03
N ASN A 102 -4.03 -17.49 -14.24
CA ASN A 102 -5.16 -18.11 -14.89
C ASN A 102 -4.87 -19.58 -15.26
N GLU A 103 -3.68 -19.89 -15.79
CA GLU A 103 -3.28 -21.28 -16.06
C GLU A 103 -3.29 -22.13 -14.79
N LEU A 104 -2.70 -21.64 -13.70
CA LEU A 104 -2.72 -22.31 -12.40
C LEU A 104 -4.15 -22.49 -11.87
N PHE A 105 -5.01 -21.48 -12.05
CA PHE A 105 -6.41 -21.53 -11.63
C PHE A 105 -7.19 -22.60 -12.42
N ASP A 106 -7.02 -22.64 -13.75
CA ASP A 106 -7.67 -23.61 -14.64
C ASP A 106 -7.20 -25.05 -14.37
N GLU A 107 -5.93 -25.21 -13.98
CA GLU A 107 -5.36 -26.49 -13.51
C GLU A 107 -5.79 -26.87 -12.08
N ARG A 108 -6.65 -26.08 -11.42
CA ARG A 108 -7.11 -26.25 -10.03
C ARG A 108 -5.99 -26.19 -8.99
N ARG A 109 -4.89 -25.51 -9.30
CA ARG A 109 -3.74 -25.33 -8.41
C ARG A 109 -3.94 -24.09 -7.52
N HIS A 110 -5.04 -24.09 -6.78
CA HIS A 110 -5.53 -22.93 -6.02
C HIS A 110 -4.56 -22.45 -4.94
N ASP A 111 -3.82 -23.35 -4.30
CA ASP A 111 -2.83 -22.98 -3.27
C ASP A 111 -1.71 -22.09 -3.84
N GLU A 112 -1.29 -22.33 -5.06
CA GLU A 112 -0.22 -21.57 -5.72
C GLU A 112 -0.74 -20.23 -6.22
N VAL A 113 -1.99 -20.19 -6.72
CA VAL A 113 -2.70 -18.93 -7.01
C VAL A 113 -2.76 -18.06 -5.75
N ILE A 114 -3.09 -18.67 -4.60
CA ILE A 114 -3.14 -17.99 -3.30
C ILE A 114 -1.77 -17.44 -2.92
N ILE A 115 -0.73 -18.28 -2.92
CA ILE A 115 0.62 -17.89 -2.52
C ILE A 115 1.12 -16.73 -3.39
N ILE A 116 1.05 -16.87 -4.72
CA ILE A 116 1.58 -15.87 -5.65
C ILE A 116 0.73 -14.59 -5.60
N GLY A 117 -0.60 -14.72 -5.72
CA GLY A 117 -1.49 -13.58 -5.78
C GLY A 117 -1.49 -12.75 -4.50
N PHE A 118 -1.52 -13.40 -3.33
CA PHE A 118 -1.47 -12.71 -2.04
C PHE A 118 -0.14 -11.96 -1.84
N THR A 119 0.98 -12.58 -2.23
CA THR A 119 2.31 -11.95 -2.17
C THR A 119 2.40 -10.69 -3.05
N LEU A 120 1.79 -10.74 -4.24
CA LEU A 120 1.82 -9.61 -5.18
C LEU A 120 0.94 -8.44 -4.76
N SER A 121 -0.07 -8.64 -3.89
CA SER A 121 -1.07 -7.63 -3.52
C SER A 121 -0.45 -6.28 -3.11
N ARG A 122 0.55 -6.30 -2.21
CA ARG A 122 1.18 -5.07 -1.71
C ARG A 122 2.07 -4.41 -2.76
N ILE A 123 2.79 -5.21 -3.54
CA ILE A 123 3.71 -4.73 -4.58
C ILE A 123 2.92 -4.00 -5.66
N LEU A 124 1.84 -4.61 -6.16
CA LEU A 124 0.98 -4.03 -7.19
C LEU A 124 0.33 -2.72 -6.73
N TRP A 125 -0.07 -2.65 -5.46
CA TRP A 125 -0.58 -1.41 -4.88
C TRP A 125 0.45 -0.27 -4.92
N VAL A 126 1.67 -0.55 -4.42
CA VAL A 126 2.74 0.46 -4.32
C VAL A 126 3.21 0.92 -5.71
N GLN A 127 3.20 0.03 -6.70
CA GLN A 127 3.60 0.32 -8.07
C GLN A 127 2.48 0.95 -8.92
N GLY A 128 1.30 1.22 -8.34
CA GLY A 128 0.17 1.78 -9.08
C GLY A 128 -0.48 0.81 -10.09
N ARG A 129 -0.12 -0.48 -10.07
CA ARG A 129 -0.65 -1.52 -10.97
C ARG A 129 -2.00 -2.04 -10.47
N TRP A 130 -2.97 -1.14 -10.35
CA TRP A 130 -4.24 -1.37 -9.67
C TRP A 130 -5.20 -2.27 -10.45
N GLN A 131 -5.23 -2.19 -11.78
CA GLN A 131 -6.07 -3.05 -12.63
C GLN A 131 -5.65 -4.52 -12.48
N THR A 132 -4.34 -4.79 -12.57
CA THR A 132 -3.75 -6.12 -12.35
C THR A 132 -4.05 -6.63 -10.95
N ARG A 133 -3.97 -5.74 -9.94
CA ARG A 133 -4.31 -6.08 -8.55
C ARG A 133 -5.77 -6.53 -8.41
N VAL A 134 -6.72 -5.85 -9.07
CA VAL A 134 -8.14 -6.24 -9.07
C VAL A 134 -8.33 -7.59 -9.76
N ALA A 135 -7.70 -7.80 -10.92
CA ALA A 135 -7.80 -9.05 -11.67
C ALA A 135 -7.32 -10.27 -10.86
N ILE A 136 -6.16 -10.15 -10.19
CA ILE A 136 -5.67 -11.18 -9.27
C ILE A 136 -6.62 -11.35 -8.08
N GLY A 137 -7.22 -10.27 -7.59
CA GLY A 137 -8.22 -10.31 -6.53
C GLY A 137 -9.37 -11.27 -6.84
N TYR A 138 -9.91 -11.27 -8.06
CA TYR A 138 -10.97 -12.20 -8.47
C TYR A 138 -10.51 -13.67 -8.47
N LEU A 139 -9.25 -13.95 -8.81
CA LEU A 139 -8.69 -15.30 -8.74
C LEU A 139 -8.52 -15.76 -7.30
N LEU A 140 -8.05 -14.88 -6.40
CA LEU A 140 -7.90 -15.17 -4.98
C LEU A 140 -9.23 -15.40 -4.29
N GLU A 141 -10.23 -14.57 -4.57
CA GLU A 141 -11.59 -14.72 -4.05
C GLU A 141 -12.11 -16.14 -4.31
N LYS A 142 -12.03 -16.61 -5.56
CA LYS A 142 -12.51 -17.92 -5.96
C LYS A 142 -11.66 -19.04 -5.37
N SER A 143 -10.34 -18.87 -5.36
CA SER A 143 -9.40 -19.88 -4.84
C SER A 143 -9.49 -20.05 -3.33
N ALA A 144 -9.84 -19.00 -2.58
CA ALA A 144 -9.91 -19.05 -1.12
C ALA A 144 -11.09 -19.85 -0.56
N ILE A 145 -12.05 -20.23 -1.41
CA ILE A 145 -13.28 -20.95 -1.02
C ILE A 145 -13.38 -22.35 -1.64
N THR A 146 -12.28 -22.90 -2.18
CA THR A 146 -12.29 -24.22 -2.86
C THR A 146 -12.19 -25.41 -1.90
N THR A 147 -11.88 -25.18 -0.64
CA THR A 147 -11.78 -26.19 0.43
C THR A 147 -13.04 -26.20 1.29
N SER A 148 -13.27 -27.29 2.03
CA SER A 148 -14.42 -27.42 2.96
C SER A 148 -14.42 -26.36 4.07
N GLU A 149 -13.23 -25.88 4.44
CA GLU A 149 -13.06 -24.69 5.29
C GLU A 149 -12.40 -23.57 4.48
N PRO A 150 -13.06 -22.42 4.29
CA PRO A 150 -12.50 -21.29 3.56
C PRO A 150 -11.25 -20.71 4.22
N ASN A 151 -10.32 -20.23 3.40
CA ASN A 151 -9.24 -19.37 3.88
C ASN A 151 -9.78 -17.94 4.09
N TYR A 152 -10.35 -17.68 5.28
CA TYR A 152 -10.98 -16.41 5.63
C TYR A 152 -10.09 -15.19 5.40
N GLU A 153 -8.80 -15.29 5.74
CA GLU A 153 -7.87 -14.17 5.61
C GLU A 153 -7.64 -13.81 4.14
N VAL A 154 -7.39 -14.80 3.28
CA VAL A 154 -7.17 -14.58 1.85
C VAL A 154 -8.46 -14.10 1.18
N TYR A 155 -9.59 -14.72 1.50
CA TYR A 155 -10.89 -14.34 0.94
C TYR A 155 -11.21 -12.88 1.28
N LEU A 156 -11.16 -12.50 2.57
CA LEU A 156 -11.46 -11.14 3.00
C LEU A 156 -10.42 -10.13 2.51
N HIS A 157 -9.15 -10.51 2.40
CA HIS A 157 -8.13 -9.68 1.77
C HIS A 157 -8.47 -9.35 0.31
N ALA A 158 -8.88 -10.37 -0.46
CA ALA A 158 -9.27 -10.21 -1.85
C ALA A 158 -10.44 -9.22 -1.97
N LEU A 159 -11.50 -9.40 -1.17
CA LEU A 159 -12.68 -8.54 -1.23
C LEU A 159 -12.40 -7.11 -0.76
N VAL A 160 -11.72 -6.95 0.37
CA VAL A 160 -11.56 -5.65 1.03
C VAL A 160 -10.48 -4.82 0.35
N ASP A 161 -9.32 -5.41 0.11
CA ASP A 161 -8.16 -4.66 -0.37
C ASP A 161 -7.97 -4.75 -1.88
N MET A 162 -7.99 -5.96 -2.45
CA MET A 162 -7.61 -6.15 -3.85
C MET A 162 -8.71 -5.77 -4.82
N ILE A 163 -9.97 -6.06 -4.50
CA ILE A 163 -11.12 -5.70 -5.33
C ILE A 163 -11.75 -4.41 -4.79
N GLY A 164 -12.35 -4.44 -3.60
CA GLY A 164 -13.17 -3.34 -3.06
C GLY A 164 -12.45 -1.99 -3.02
N TRP A 165 -11.38 -1.88 -2.23
CA TRP A 165 -10.64 -0.62 -2.12
C TRP A 165 -9.96 -0.22 -3.43
N THR A 166 -9.36 -1.18 -4.15
CA THR A 166 -8.62 -0.86 -5.38
C THR A 166 -9.54 -0.36 -6.50
N SER A 167 -10.71 -0.98 -6.70
CA SER A 167 -11.73 -0.49 -7.63
C SER A 167 -12.19 0.92 -7.26
N ALA A 168 -12.40 1.19 -5.97
CA ALA A 168 -12.76 2.53 -5.52
C ALA A 168 -11.67 3.58 -5.76
N MET A 169 -10.38 3.19 -5.75
CA MET A 169 -9.27 4.08 -6.10
C MET A 169 -9.13 4.30 -7.61
N LEU A 170 -9.58 3.34 -8.42
CA LEU A 170 -9.72 3.48 -9.87
C LEU A 170 -10.94 4.31 -10.28
N GLY A 171 -11.75 4.79 -9.33
CA GLY A 171 -12.99 5.55 -9.57
C GLY A 171 -14.24 4.69 -9.73
N ASP A 172 -14.12 3.36 -9.79
CA ASP A 172 -15.25 2.44 -9.78
C ASP A 172 -15.77 2.23 -8.34
N HIS A 173 -16.47 3.25 -7.84
CA HIS A 173 -17.07 3.23 -6.51
C HIS A 173 -18.22 2.22 -6.40
N VAL A 174 -18.88 1.86 -7.51
CA VAL A 174 -20.01 0.90 -7.51
C VAL A 174 -19.49 -0.49 -7.18
N THR A 175 -18.49 -0.97 -7.92
CA THR A 175 -17.85 -2.26 -7.62
C THR A 175 -17.19 -2.22 -6.25
N GLY A 176 -16.50 -1.11 -5.93
CA GLY A 176 -15.82 -0.95 -4.64
C GLY A 176 -16.76 -1.12 -3.44
N GLU A 177 -17.87 -0.38 -3.42
CA GLU A 177 -18.87 -0.47 -2.35
C GLU A 177 -19.53 -1.85 -2.29
N MET A 178 -19.85 -2.46 -3.44
CA MET A 178 -20.45 -3.79 -3.51
C MET A 178 -19.57 -4.85 -2.82
N TYR A 179 -18.27 -4.91 -3.17
CA TYR A 179 -17.34 -5.87 -2.59
C TYR A 179 -17.04 -5.61 -1.11
N LEU A 180 -16.96 -4.35 -0.70
CA LEU A 180 -16.77 -3.99 0.71
C LEU A 180 -17.98 -4.38 1.57
N LYS A 181 -19.22 -4.12 1.09
CA LYS A 181 -20.45 -4.54 1.79
C LYS A 181 -20.53 -6.06 1.90
N ARG A 182 -20.16 -6.78 0.84
CA ARG A 182 -20.08 -8.25 0.85
C ARG A 182 -19.07 -8.76 1.88
N ALA A 183 -17.90 -8.13 1.97
CA ALA A 183 -16.88 -8.48 2.94
C ALA A 183 -17.32 -8.21 4.39
N VAL A 184 -18.00 -7.08 4.63
CA VAL A 184 -18.59 -6.73 5.93
C VAL A 184 -19.63 -7.78 6.36
N GLN A 185 -20.57 -8.11 5.46
CA GLN A 185 -21.57 -9.14 5.73
C GLN A 185 -20.92 -10.49 6.06
N TYR A 186 -19.99 -10.95 5.20
CA TYR A 186 -19.31 -12.22 5.39
C TYR A 186 -18.50 -12.26 6.69
N SER A 187 -17.84 -11.16 7.04
CA SER A 187 -17.07 -11.04 8.29
C SER A 187 -17.97 -11.12 9.52
N ASN A 188 -19.17 -10.53 9.49
CA ASN A 188 -20.15 -10.63 10.58
C ASN A 188 -20.65 -12.07 10.76
N GLU A 189 -21.03 -12.73 9.66
CA GLU A 189 -21.53 -14.11 9.67
C GLU A 189 -20.49 -15.11 10.22
N HIS A 190 -19.20 -14.83 10.02
CA HIS A 190 -18.11 -15.73 10.35
C HIS A 190 -17.17 -15.19 11.43
N ILE A 191 -17.60 -14.21 12.23
CA ILE A 191 -16.73 -13.52 13.19
C ILE A 191 -16.13 -14.47 14.25
N SER A 192 -16.86 -15.52 14.61
CA SER A 192 -16.43 -16.56 15.55
C SER A 192 -15.53 -17.63 14.92
N LYS A 193 -15.39 -17.65 13.59
CA LYS A 193 -14.64 -18.67 12.85
C LYS A 193 -13.17 -18.32 12.64
N SER A 194 -12.84 -17.04 12.55
CA SER A 194 -11.47 -16.59 12.34
C SER A 194 -11.21 -15.20 12.92
N PRO A 195 -10.06 -14.96 13.59
CA PRO A 195 -9.68 -13.62 14.06
C PRO A 195 -9.49 -12.62 12.90
N ALA A 196 -9.28 -13.11 11.67
CA ALA A 196 -9.21 -12.26 10.50
C ALA A 196 -10.54 -11.52 10.24
N CYS A 197 -11.68 -12.15 10.56
CA CYS A 197 -13.01 -11.58 10.34
C CYS A 197 -13.19 -10.26 11.12
N ALA A 198 -12.80 -10.20 12.38
CA ALA A 198 -12.89 -8.96 13.16
C ALA A 198 -12.04 -7.82 12.57
N TYR A 199 -10.82 -8.14 12.13
CA TYR A 199 -9.93 -7.16 11.49
C TYR A 199 -10.51 -6.65 10.17
N TYR A 200 -10.97 -7.54 9.30
CA TYR A 200 -11.53 -7.15 7.99
C TYR A 200 -12.93 -6.54 8.08
N LEU A 201 -13.70 -6.81 9.13
CA LEU A 201 -14.94 -6.10 9.43
C LEU A 201 -14.66 -4.61 9.67
N ALA A 202 -13.77 -4.31 10.62
CA ALA A 202 -13.35 -2.94 10.91
C ALA A 202 -12.72 -2.27 9.68
N LYS A 203 -11.88 -3.01 8.94
CA LYS A 203 -11.24 -2.50 7.72
C LYS A 203 -12.24 -2.20 6.60
N GLY A 204 -13.24 -3.06 6.42
CA GLY A 204 -14.31 -2.90 5.45
C GLY A 204 -15.12 -1.62 5.70
N TYR A 205 -15.54 -1.41 6.95
CA TYR A 205 -16.19 -0.16 7.36
C TYR A 205 -15.28 1.05 7.17
N ARG A 206 -14.00 0.96 7.55
CA ARG A 206 -13.04 2.07 7.36
C ARG A 206 -12.92 2.47 5.87
N HIS A 207 -12.87 1.49 4.97
CA HIS A 207 -12.81 1.74 3.52
C HIS A 207 -14.13 2.30 2.98
N LEU A 208 -15.30 1.84 3.47
CA LEU A 208 -16.60 2.44 3.13
C LEU A 208 -16.65 3.92 3.56
N GLY A 209 -16.13 4.25 4.73
CA GLY A 209 -15.97 5.63 5.19
C GLY A 209 -15.06 6.45 4.27
N GLY A 210 -13.95 5.87 3.81
CA GLY A 210 -13.06 6.50 2.83
C GLY A 210 -13.71 6.75 1.46
N ILE A 211 -14.58 5.84 1.00
CA ILE A 211 -15.37 6.06 -0.22
C ILE A 211 -16.38 7.18 -0.03
N ALA A 212 -17.14 7.14 1.06
CA ALA A 212 -18.12 8.18 1.38
C ALA A 212 -17.46 9.57 1.49
N TYR A 213 -16.27 9.65 2.12
CA TYR A 213 -15.47 10.87 2.18
C TYR A 213 -15.11 11.41 0.78
N ARG A 214 -14.64 10.54 -0.12
CA ARG A 214 -14.29 10.94 -1.50
C ARG A 214 -15.50 11.36 -2.35
N LYS A 215 -16.68 10.82 -2.05
CA LYS A 215 -17.96 11.25 -2.64
C LYS A 215 -18.55 12.48 -1.95
N GLU A 216 -17.82 13.08 -1.01
CA GLU A 216 -18.27 14.21 -0.17
C GLU A 216 -19.58 13.92 0.57
N ASN A 217 -19.84 12.65 0.89
CA ASN A 217 -21.01 12.23 1.63
C ASN A 217 -20.77 12.26 3.14
N PHE A 218 -21.34 13.27 3.81
CA PHE A 218 -21.26 13.47 5.26
C PHE A 218 -22.62 13.28 5.96
N SER A 219 -23.55 12.52 5.37
CA SER A 219 -24.83 12.20 5.99
C SER A 219 -24.69 11.43 7.31
N ALA A 220 -25.68 11.59 8.20
CA ALA A 220 -25.72 10.87 9.47
C ALA A 220 -25.84 9.35 9.30
N ASP A 221 -26.51 8.90 8.24
CA ASP A 221 -26.62 7.49 7.84
C ASP A 221 -25.89 7.27 6.51
N GLY A 222 -24.97 6.31 6.48
CA GLY A 222 -24.17 5.96 5.29
C GLY A 222 -23.10 6.98 4.89
N GLY A 223 -22.89 8.06 5.64
CA GLY A 223 -21.83 9.03 5.41
C GLY A 223 -20.46 8.59 5.94
N ALA A 224 -19.42 9.40 5.66
CA ALA A 224 -18.04 9.10 6.01
C ALA A 224 -17.86 8.79 7.50
N LYS A 225 -18.37 9.68 8.37
CA LYS A 225 -18.23 9.53 9.82
C LYS A 225 -19.02 8.32 10.35
N PHE A 226 -20.21 8.09 9.82
CA PHE A 226 -21.04 6.92 10.18
C PHE A 226 -20.27 5.61 10.02
N TRP A 227 -19.61 5.43 8.87
CA TRP A 227 -18.82 4.22 8.63
C TRP A 227 -17.55 4.16 9.48
N LEU A 228 -16.90 5.29 9.76
CA LEU A 228 -15.72 5.30 10.64
C LEU A 228 -16.09 5.00 12.10
N ASP A 229 -17.25 5.45 12.58
CA ASP A 229 -17.76 5.10 13.91
C ASP A 229 -18.05 3.59 13.99
N LYS A 230 -18.65 3.00 12.94
CA LYS A 230 -18.83 1.53 12.83
C LYS A 230 -17.51 0.77 12.78
N ALA A 231 -16.51 1.31 12.11
CA ALA A 231 -15.17 0.74 12.08
C ALA A 231 -14.55 0.72 13.48
N LEU A 232 -14.74 1.78 14.28
CA LEU A 232 -14.21 1.89 15.64
C LEU A 232 -14.88 0.88 16.58
N GLU A 233 -16.23 0.79 16.53
CA GLU A 233 -17.01 -0.23 17.26
C GLU A 233 -16.50 -1.65 16.92
N SER A 234 -16.31 -1.93 15.64
CA SER A 234 -15.85 -3.25 15.18
C SER A 234 -14.40 -3.55 15.58
N ALA A 235 -13.55 -2.53 15.67
CA ALA A 235 -12.14 -2.69 16.05
C ALA A 235 -11.97 -3.19 17.48
N GLU A 236 -12.97 -3.04 18.35
CA GLU A 236 -12.93 -3.56 19.72
C GLU A 236 -12.75 -5.07 19.77
N ASN A 237 -13.31 -5.77 18.77
CA ASN A 237 -13.29 -7.23 18.64
C ASN A 237 -11.98 -7.77 18.04
N ILE A 238 -11.03 -6.91 17.65
CA ILE A 238 -9.74 -7.34 17.14
C ILE A 238 -8.89 -7.84 18.32
N SER A 239 -8.56 -9.14 18.31
CA SER A 239 -7.86 -9.80 19.41
C SER A 239 -6.39 -9.43 19.54
N LEU A 240 -5.69 -9.22 18.40
CA LEU A 240 -4.28 -8.85 18.41
C LEU A 240 -4.13 -7.35 18.64
N ASP A 241 -3.60 -6.98 19.83
CA ASP A 241 -3.52 -5.60 20.30
C ASP A 241 -2.81 -4.67 19.31
N THR A 242 -1.69 -5.12 18.70
CA THR A 242 -0.97 -4.31 17.69
C THR A 242 -1.80 -4.04 16.45
N LYS A 243 -2.57 -5.03 15.95
CA LYS A 243 -3.50 -4.83 14.82
C LYS A 243 -4.69 -3.96 15.21
N LYS A 244 -5.19 -4.07 16.45
CA LYS A 244 -6.25 -3.23 16.99
C LYS A 244 -5.80 -1.78 17.05
N GLN A 245 -4.65 -1.52 17.64
CA GLN A 245 -4.02 -0.20 17.73
C GLN A 245 -3.77 0.40 16.34
N GLU A 246 -3.21 -0.37 15.40
CA GLU A 246 -3.04 0.06 14.00
C GLU A 246 -4.38 0.50 13.38
N MET A 247 -5.43 -0.31 13.55
CA MET A 247 -6.75 -0.04 13.00
C MET A 247 -7.36 1.23 13.61
N VAL A 248 -7.34 1.34 14.94
CA VAL A 248 -7.85 2.51 15.66
C VAL A 248 -7.12 3.79 15.23
N ALA A 249 -5.79 3.76 15.15
CA ALA A 249 -5.01 4.91 14.70
C ALA A 249 -5.37 5.32 13.27
N GLY A 250 -5.60 4.37 12.37
CA GLY A 250 -6.02 4.64 11.00
C GLY A 250 -7.43 5.19 10.88
N ILE A 251 -8.34 4.78 11.76
CA ILE A 251 -9.71 5.32 11.84
C ILE A 251 -9.67 6.75 12.40
N GLU A 252 -8.93 6.99 13.48
CA GLU A 252 -8.74 8.31 14.09
C GLU A 252 -8.13 9.31 13.09
N TYR A 253 -7.17 8.88 12.26
CA TYR A 253 -6.65 9.66 11.13
C TYR A 253 -7.76 10.03 10.13
N GLY A 254 -8.61 9.08 9.74
CA GLY A 254 -9.72 9.33 8.81
C GLY A 254 -10.81 10.25 9.39
N ILE A 255 -11.09 10.15 10.70
CA ILE A 255 -12.02 11.07 11.38
C ILE A 255 -11.43 12.49 11.38
N SER A 256 -10.12 12.62 11.60
CA SER A 256 -9.44 13.91 11.48
C SER A 256 -9.59 14.51 10.08
N GLU A 257 -9.45 13.71 9.01
CA GLU A 257 -9.67 14.20 7.63
C GLU A 257 -11.08 14.75 7.42
N ILE A 258 -12.11 14.10 7.99
CA ILE A 258 -13.49 14.59 7.95
C ILE A 258 -13.60 15.96 8.63
N PHE A 259 -13.03 16.12 9.83
CA PHE A 259 -13.08 17.39 10.53
C PHE A 259 -12.26 18.49 9.85
N ILE A 260 -11.16 18.16 9.16
CA ILE A 260 -10.44 19.12 8.31
C ILE A 260 -11.35 19.62 7.18
N ARG A 261 -12.08 18.73 6.51
CA ARG A 261 -13.05 19.12 5.45
C ARG A 261 -14.20 19.98 5.96
N GLN A 262 -14.61 19.76 7.22
CA GLN A 262 -15.64 20.55 7.89
C GLN A 262 -15.07 21.82 8.56
N GLU A 263 -13.80 22.16 8.31
CA GLU A 263 -13.08 23.30 8.90
C GLU A 263 -13.09 23.32 10.45
N SER A 264 -13.36 22.16 11.06
CA SER A 264 -13.44 21.96 12.52
C SER A 264 -12.07 21.57 13.08
N TYR A 265 -11.10 22.48 12.94
CA TYR A 265 -9.68 22.18 13.15
C TYR A 265 -9.31 21.78 14.58
N CYS A 266 -10.08 22.17 15.60
CA CYS A 266 -9.85 21.73 16.98
C CYS A 266 -10.19 20.25 17.18
N GLU A 267 -11.30 19.78 16.60
CA GLU A 267 -11.64 18.35 16.62
C GLU A 267 -10.67 17.55 15.73
N ALA A 268 -10.31 18.09 14.56
CA ALA A 268 -9.29 17.47 13.71
C ALA A 268 -7.97 17.25 14.47
N GLU A 269 -7.50 18.27 15.22
CA GLU A 269 -6.29 18.17 16.03
C GLU A 269 -6.40 17.04 17.06
N LYS A 270 -7.49 17.00 17.83
CA LYS A 270 -7.72 15.97 18.86
C LYS A 270 -7.61 14.55 18.28
N HIS A 271 -8.24 14.31 17.14
CA HIS A 271 -8.20 13.01 16.46
C HIS A 271 -6.81 12.70 15.87
N SER A 272 -6.13 13.69 15.29
CA SER A 272 -4.76 13.53 14.77
C SER A 272 -3.75 13.21 15.89
N LEU A 273 -3.87 13.84 17.06
CA LEU A 273 -2.99 13.59 18.22
C LEU A 273 -3.14 12.17 18.77
N LYS A 274 -4.38 11.64 18.80
CA LYS A 274 -4.61 10.24 19.17
C LYS A 274 -3.96 9.28 18.18
N SER A 275 -4.13 9.52 16.88
CA SER A 275 -3.53 8.70 15.82
C SER A 275 -2.00 8.68 15.91
N GLU A 276 -1.38 9.86 16.06
CA GLU A 276 0.08 10.00 16.22
C GLU A 276 0.60 9.29 17.46
N LYS A 277 -0.10 9.43 18.60
CA LYS A 277 0.27 8.76 19.84
C LYS A 277 0.29 7.25 19.64
N ILE A 278 -0.79 6.68 19.10
CA ILE A 278 -0.88 5.22 18.90
C ILE A 278 0.19 4.74 17.91
N TYR A 279 0.39 5.42 16.78
CA TYR A 279 1.45 5.03 15.83
C TYR A 279 2.86 5.14 16.43
N THR A 280 3.08 6.11 17.32
CA THR A 280 4.33 6.20 18.09
C THR A 280 4.48 5.02 19.05
N ASP A 281 3.42 4.69 19.79
CA ASP A 281 3.43 3.62 20.80
C ASP A 281 3.70 2.24 20.16
N ILE A 282 3.20 1.99 18.94
CA ILE A 282 3.45 0.73 18.21
C ILE A 282 4.69 0.76 17.30
N GLY A 283 5.42 1.88 17.25
CA GLY A 283 6.62 2.03 16.42
C GLY A 283 6.36 2.10 14.90
N ASP A 284 5.14 2.45 14.47
CA ASP A 284 4.80 2.62 13.05
C ASP A 284 5.12 4.03 12.57
N GLU A 285 6.41 4.26 12.36
CA GLU A 285 6.94 5.53 11.91
C GLU A 285 6.46 5.90 10.49
N VAL A 286 6.18 4.89 9.65
CA VAL A 286 5.69 5.09 8.29
C VAL A 286 4.31 5.76 8.28
N ARG A 287 3.37 5.28 9.09
CA ARG A 287 2.03 5.87 9.17
C ARG A 287 2.03 7.16 9.99
N LYS A 288 2.90 7.27 11.00
CA LYS A 288 3.12 8.51 11.75
C LYS A 288 3.51 9.69 10.87
N ILE A 289 4.34 9.49 9.84
CA ILE A 289 4.69 10.55 8.87
C ILE A 289 3.42 11.19 8.26
N LYS A 290 2.42 10.39 7.88
CA LYS A 290 1.15 10.89 7.32
C LYS A 290 0.39 11.75 8.32
N VAL A 291 0.35 11.32 9.58
CA VAL A 291 -0.30 12.08 10.66
C VAL A 291 0.43 13.40 10.90
N LEU A 292 1.76 13.44 10.81
CA LEU A 292 2.53 14.68 10.93
C LEU A 292 2.24 15.68 9.81
N ASN A 293 2.09 15.22 8.56
CA ASN A 293 1.64 16.06 7.45
C ASN A 293 0.24 16.64 7.71
N GLN A 294 -0.70 15.78 8.13
CA GLN A 294 -2.06 16.20 8.49
C GLN A 294 -2.06 17.22 9.64
N LYS A 295 -1.25 17.01 10.68
CA LYS A 295 -1.07 17.99 11.77
C LYS A 295 -0.51 19.31 11.27
N GLY A 296 0.47 19.26 10.37
CA GLY A 296 1.00 20.46 9.70
C GLY A 296 -0.11 21.25 9.01
N GLN A 297 -1.00 20.57 8.30
CA GLN A 297 -2.17 21.17 7.65
C GLN A 297 -3.13 21.77 8.67
N ILE A 298 -3.48 21.02 9.72
CA ILE A 298 -4.39 21.48 10.80
C ILE A 298 -3.83 22.75 11.45
N TYR A 299 -2.55 22.74 11.84
CA TYR A 299 -1.93 23.90 12.47
C TYR A 299 -1.81 25.09 11.52
N PHE A 300 -1.53 24.84 10.24
CA PHE A 300 -1.52 25.89 9.22
C PHE A 300 -2.91 26.54 9.10
N SER A 301 -3.97 25.75 8.99
CA SER A 301 -5.35 26.27 8.92
C SER A 301 -5.79 27.01 10.19
N LYS A 302 -5.21 26.68 11.35
CA LYS A 302 -5.40 27.41 12.61
C LYS A 302 -4.55 28.68 12.73
N ASN A 303 -3.76 29.04 11.72
CA ASN A 303 -2.73 30.09 11.77
C ASN A 303 -1.64 29.86 12.85
N ALA A 304 -1.48 28.62 13.31
CA ALA A 304 -0.48 28.21 14.30
C ALA A 304 0.85 27.87 13.59
N TYR A 305 1.44 28.86 12.92
CA TYR A 305 2.59 28.65 12.03
C TYR A 305 3.82 28.00 12.67
N PRO A 306 4.23 28.31 13.93
CA PRO A 306 5.33 27.60 14.56
C PRO A 306 5.09 26.10 14.73
N GLN A 307 3.86 25.71 15.11
CA GLN A 307 3.47 24.31 15.26
C GLN A 307 3.38 23.61 13.90
N ALA A 308 2.82 24.28 12.89
CA ALA A 308 2.78 23.76 11.52
C ALA A 308 4.19 23.51 10.96
N TYR A 309 5.10 24.47 11.14
CA TYR A 309 6.50 24.34 10.74
C TYR A 309 7.17 23.14 11.42
N SER A 310 6.97 22.98 12.74
CA SER A 310 7.51 21.85 13.49
C SER A 310 6.98 20.51 12.96
N ALA A 311 5.67 20.40 12.74
CA ALA A 311 5.04 19.17 12.25
C ALA A 311 5.54 18.79 10.85
N TYR A 312 5.54 19.71 9.89
CA TYR A 312 6.06 19.44 8.54
C TYR A 312 7.56 19.14 8.54
N SER A 313 8.37 19.83 9.36
CA SER A 313 9.80 19.56 9.45
C SER A 313 10.09 18.16 10.00
N GLN A 314 9.33 17.72 11.00
CA GLN A 314 9.41 16.35 11.52
C GLN A 314 8.98 15.32 10.47
N ALA A 315 7.91 15.59 9.72
CA ALA A 315 7.47 14.72 8.62
C ALA A 315 8.58 14.56 7.56
N ILE A 316 9.24 15.65 7.16
CA ILE A 316 10.38 15.63 6.21
C ILE A 316 11.51 14.77 6.74
N PHE A 317 11.94 15.00 7.99
CA PHE A 317 13.05 14.27 8.59
C PHE A 317 12.79 12.76 8.65
N LEU A 318 11.60 12.34 9.08
CA LEU A 318 11.25 10.92 9.15
C LEU A 318 11.06 10.30 7.75
N ALA A 319 10.42 11.03 6.83
CA ALA A 319 10.26 10.59 5.46
C ALA A 319 11.60 10.51 4.71
N GLU A 320 12.60 11.28 5.14
CA GLU A 320 13.99 11.19 4.69
C GLU A 320 14.60 9.83 5.03
N ARG A 321 14.56 9.46 6.31
CA ARG A 321 15.03 8.17 6.81
C ARG A 321 14.36 6.98 6.11
N ASP A 322 13.05 7.07 5.87
CA ASP A 322 12.25 5.92 5.40
C ASP A 322 12.00 5.92 3.87
N SER A 323 12.75 6.74 3.11
CA SER A 323 12.64 6.82 1.64
C SER A 323 11.22 7.12 1.11
N ARG A 324 10.41 7.89 1.86
CA ARG A 324 9.01 8.19 1.55
C ARG A 324 8.85 9.48 0.75
N LYS A 325 9.19 9.44 -0.55
CA LYS A 325 9.18 10.61 -1.45
C LYS A 325 7.84 11.35 -1.52
N GLU A 326 6.72 10.64 -1.67
CA GLU A 326 5.37 11.22 -1.66
C GLU A 326 5.11 12.08 -0.41
N GLN A 327 5.44 11.54 0.75
CA GLN A 327 5.18 12.20 2.03
C GLN A 327 6.13 13.37 2.28
N ARG A 328 7.36 13.31 1.75
CA ARG A 328 8.27 14.48 1.72
C ARG A 328 7.68 15.58 0.84
N ALA A 329 7.18 15.22 -0.34
CA ALA A 329 6.64 16.18 -1.29
C ALA A 329 5.47 16.96 -0.66
N GLU A 330 4.55 16.26 -0.02
CA GLU A 330 3.43 16.86 0.70
C GLU A 330 3.89 17.79 1.84
N ALA A 331 4.87 17.36 2.65
CA ALA A 331 5.41 18.17 3.73
C ALA A 331 6.11 19.45 3.21
N TYR A 332 6.90 19.33 2.13
CA TYR A 332 7.54 20.46 1.47
C TYR A 332 6.52 21.41 0.86
N TYR A 333 5.45 20.89 0.26
CA TYR A 333 4.35 21.71 -0.25
C TYR A 333 3.70 22.51 0.89
N GLY A 334 3.40 21.85 2.01
CA GLY A 334 2.87 22.48 3.22
C GLY A 334 3.77 23.59 3.77
N LEU A 335 5.09 23.37 3.84
CA LEU A 335 6.07 24.41 4.20
C LEU A 335 6.10 25.56 3.19
N GLY A 336 5.99 25.26 1.90
CA GLY A 336 5.89 26.25 0.84
C GLY A 336 4.72 27.21 1.06
N LEU A 337 3.52 26.67 1.29
CA LEU A 337 2.32 27.44 1.59
C LEU A 337 2.45 28.25 2.89
N LEU A 338 3.01 27.64 3.94
CA LEU A 338 3.27 28.30 5.21
C LEU A 338 4.16 29.54 5.02
N TYR A 339 5.27 29.40 4.30
CA TYR A 339 6.18 30.51 4.03
C TYR A 339 5.54 31.59 3.14
N LEU A 340 4.61 31.24 2.24
CA LEU A 340 3.83 32.23 1.49
C LEU A 340 2.91 33.04 2.39
N ALA A 341 2.19 32.36 3.30
CA ALA A 341 1.31 33.03 4.26
C ALA A 341 2.11 33.97 5.19
N GLU A 342 3.25 33.52 5.70
CA GLU A 342 4.15 34.38 6.49
C GLU A 342 4.71 35.55 5.66
N ALA A 343 5.00 35.35 4.36
CA ALA A 343 5.47 36.41 3.49
C ALA A 343 4.40 37.49 3.27
N GLN A 344 3.13 37.12 3.16
CA GLN A 344 2.02 38.07 2.98
C GLN A 344 1.87 39.05 4.15
N ILE A 345 2.15 38.60 5.38
CA ILE A 345 2.08 39.43 6.59
C ILE A 345 3.42 40.11 6.95
N SER A 346 4.51 39.75 6.26
CA SER A 346 5.84 40.32 6.48
C SER A 346 6.07 41.60 5.66
N LYS A 347 7.07 42.40 6.05
CA LYS A 347 7.48 43.61 5.31
C LYS A 347 8.97 43.59 4.92
N GLY A 348 9.32 44.37 3.90
CA GLY A 348 10.70 44.61 3.48
C GLY A 348 11.49 43.32 3.17
N GLN A 349 12.73 43.26 3.67
CA GLN A 349 13.64 42.14 3.44
C GLN A 349 13.11 40.81 4.01
N THR A 350 12.40 40.83 5.14
CA THR A 350 11.81 39.63 5.75
C THR A 350 10.80 38.97 4.81
N ARG A 351 9.95 39.77 4.15
CA ARG A 351 9.00 39.27 3.15
C ARG A 351 9.71 38.59 1.99
N SER A 352 10.75 39.23 1.44
CA SER A 352 11.54 38.62 0.35
C SER A 352 12.20 37.30 0.78
N LYS A 353 12.75 37.24 2.01
CA LYS A 353 13.37 36.02 2.54
C LYS A 353 12.37 34.88 2.69
N LYS A 354 11.18 35.15 3.25
CA LYS A 354 10.11 34.16 3.41
C LYS A 354 9.58 33.69 2.05
N ARG A 355 9.36 34.59 1.10
CA ARG A 355 8.97 34.27 -0.28
C ARG A 355 9.97 33.36 -0.99
N ASN A 356 11.27 33.63 -0.86
CA ASN A 356 12.30 32.79 -1.48
C ASN A 356 12.32 31.37 -0.86
N LYS A 357 12.16 31.27 0.47
CA LYS A 357 11.99 29.97 1.14
C LYS A 357 10.74 29.23 0.67
N ALA A 358 9.62 29.93 0.46
CA ALA A 358 8.42 29.31 -0.11
C ALA A 358 8.70 28.67 -1.47
N ILE A 359 9.31 29.43 -2.39
CA ILE A 359 9.65 28.92 -3.73
C ILE A 359 10.57 27.70 -3.65
N GLU A 360 11.61 27.74 -2.82
CA GLU A 360 12.53 26.62 -2.62
C GLU A 360 11.80 25.35 -2.16
N ASN A 361 10.89 25.47 -1.19
CA ASN A 361 10.14 24.32 -0.67
C ASN A 361 9.12 23.80 -1.71
N LEU A 362 8.44 24.68 -2.45
CA LEU A 362 7.53 24.28 -3.52
C LEU A 362 8.28 23.59 -4.68
N GLU A 363 9.47 24.05 -5.05
CA GLU A 363 10.30 23.40 -6.08
C GLU A 363 10.76 22.01 -5.61
N LYS A 364 11.14 21.83 -4.34
CA LYS A 364 11.42 20.50 -3.77
C LYS A 364 10.19 19.59 -3.84
N ALA A 365 9.02 20.09 -3.46
CA ALA A 365 7.77 19.33 -3.53
C ALA A 365 7.49 18.86 -4.96
N ARG A 366 7.59 19.75 -5.94
CA ARG A 366 7.37 19.44 -7.36
C ARG A 366 8.32 18.35 -7.85
N ASN A 367 9.63 18.50 -7.59
CA ASN A 367 10.63 17.53 -8.05
C ASN A 367 10.36 16.12 -7.47
N PHE A 368 9.99 16.03 -6.19
CA PHE A 368 9.62 14.73 -5.61
C PHE A 368 8.36 14.14 -6.25
N MET A 369 7.36 14.95 -6.60
CA MET A 369 6.15 14.49 -7.29
C MET A 369 6.44 14.00 -8.72
N GLU A 370 7.31 14.69 -9.45
CA GLU A 370 7.79 14.28 -10.77
C GLU A 370 8.52 12.94 -10.70
N GLU A 371 9.40 12.75 -9.72
CA GLU A 371 10.16 11.51 -9.53
C GLU A 371 9.29 10.27 -9.25
N ILE A 372 8.12 10.46 -8.62
CA ILE A 372 7.20 9.36 -8.30
C ILE A 372 6.09 9.18 -9.35
N GLY A 373 6.09 10.00 -10.41
CA GLY A 373 5.11 9.92 -11.48
C GLY A 373 3.68 10.24 -11.06
N ILE A 374 3.50 11.12 -10.06
CA ILE A 374 2.16 11.59 -9.66
C ILE A 374 1.59 12.57 -10.70
N ASP A 375 0.25 12.57 -10.80
CA ASP A 375 -0.59 13.32 -11.73
C ASP A 375 -0.13 14.77 -12.03
N SER A 376 -0.23 15.13 -13.31
CA SER A 376 -0.05 16.48 -13.84
C SER A 376 -0.84 17.55 -13.10
N ASP A 377 -2.04 17.25 -12.59
CA ASP A 377 -2.89 18.25 -11.93
C ASP A 377 -2.31 18.72 -10.59
N TYR A 378 -1.70 17.82 -9.82
CA TYR A 378 -1.06 18.17 -8.55
C TYR A 378 0.19 19.00 -8.80
N ILE A 379 1.03 18.58 -9.75
CA ILE A 379 2.22 19.31 -10.19
C ILE A 379 1.82 20.71 -10.68
N PHE A 380 0.77 20.81 -11.50
CA PHE A 380 0.23 22.07 -12.00
C PHE A 380 -0.20 23.01 -10.85
N GLY A 381 -0.82 22.47 -9.80
CA GLY A 381 -1.14 23.21 -8.59
C GLY A 381 0.10 23.82 -7.92
N ILE A 382 1.17 23.04 -7.75
CA ILE A 382 2.44 23.54 -7.19
C ILE A 382 3.04 24.63 -8.09
N GLU A 383 3.05 24.42 -9.41
CA GLU A 383 3.61 25.39 -10.37
C GLU A 383 2.85 26.71 -10.37
N LYS A 384 1.53 26.66 -10.21
CA LYS A 384 0.70 27.85 -10.05
C LYS A 384 1.10 28.64 -8.81
N GLU A 385 1.35 27.99 -7.68
CA GLU A 385 1.80 28.66 -6.46
C GLU A 385 3.24 29.21 -6.58
N ILE A 386 4.14 28.48 -7.25
CA ILE A 386 5.50 28.98 -7.57
C ILE A 386 5.40 30.25 -8.42
N LYS A 387 4.56 30.24 -9.46
CA LYS A 387 4.35 31.40 -10.34
C LYS A 387 3.77 32.59 -9.58
N ARG A 388 2.76 32.35 -8.74
CA ARG A 388 2.19 33.39 -7.84
C ARG A 388 3.25 33.98 -6.92
N ALA A 389 4.06 33.13 -6.30
CA ALA A 389 5.15 33.56 -5.43
C ALA A 389 6.18 34.42 -6.18
N LYS A 390 6.56 34.07 -7.41
CA LYS A 390 7.51 34.83 -8.23
C LYS A 390 6.96 36.20 -8.67
N LEU A 391 5.65 36.31 -8.86
CA LEU A 391 4.98 37.56 -9.27
C LEU A 391 4.72 38.52 -8.10
N PHE A 392 4.70 38.03 -6.86
CA PHE A 392 4.42 38.82 -5.67
C PHE A 392 5.64 39.69 -5.29
N LYS A 393 5.71 40.92 -5.84
CA LYS A 393 6.78 41.89 -5.56
C LYS A 393 6.74 42.43 -4.13
#